data_AF-A0A535EFM8-F1
#
_entry.id   AF-A0A535EFM8-F1
#
_cell.length_a   1.000
_cell.length_b   1.000
_cell.length_c   1.000
_cell.angle_alpha   90.00
_cell.angle_beta   90.00
_cell.angle_gamma   90.00
#
_symmetry.space_group_name_H-M   'P 1'
#
loop_
_entity.id
_entity.type
_entity.pdbx_description
1 polymer ?
#
loop_
_entity_poly.entity_id
_entity_poly.type
_entity_poly.pdbx_seq_one_letter_code
_entity_poly.pdbx_strand_id
1 'polypeptide(L)'
;MSPVPALNEIAEGIFELRLPIPFEDGLVNVFLFVDGDEVDLLDCGMNSGESLELIHSSLAFLGGKRLRRLVVTHIHPDHYGAAGILAGPDGADLYLHRLEVPLVNPRYVELEHLVLEVLKYLLVNGVPPEEADVLSNSQRALSQVVAPAEPAVQLDGAETLTMGRMELRVEWTPGHSPGHICLYSATSGLLFAGDHMLPELSPNIGLHPQSTPDPLHEYLEGLQRLAAYAPRLILPAHGRPFTDAAGRVEMLAAHHRKRMERVMGILSNGELTGWQVALQLWGPRDQLYEKRLALQEGLAHLQALAVEGKLEKLVTPESVRWRSV
;
A
#
# COMPACT_ATOMS: atom_id res chain seq x y z
N MET A 1 0.89 15.20 32.10
CA MET A 1 -0.36 14.96 31.35
C MET A 1 0.06 14.62 29.94
N SER A 2 -0.19 13.41 29.48
CA SER A 2 0.02 13.06 28.08
C SER A 2 -0.84 14.00 27.21
N PRO A 3 -0.33 14.45 26.05
CA PRO A 3 -1.12 15.30 25.16
C PRO A 3 -2.43 14.60 24.81
N VAL A 4 -3.53 15.36 24.74
CA VAL A 4 -4.82 14.84 24.27
C VAL A 4 -4.63 14.44 22.80
N PRO A 5 -4.87 13.17 22.43
CA PRO A 5 -4.70 12.74 21.04
C PRO A 5 -5.70 13.49 20.15
N ALA A 6 -5.23 13.94 18.99
CA ALA A 6 -6.07 14.61 18.00
C ALA A 6 -6.92 13.58 17.26
N LEU A 7 -8.04 13.17 17.87
CA LEU A 7 -9.03 12.26 17.28
C LEU A 7 -10.12 13.05 16.57
N ASN A 8 -10.48 12.60 15.37
CA ASN A 8 -11.59 13.15 14.61
C ASN A 8 -12.70 12.09 14.48
N GLU A 9 -13.87 12.35 15.06
CA GLU A 9 -15.01 11.42 14.95
C GLU A 9 -15.65 11.54 13.56
N ILE A 10 -15.56 10.48 12.77
CA ILE A 10 -16.05 10.43 11.37
C ILE A 10 -17.50 9.93 11.31
N ALA A 11 -17.85 9.05 12.25
CA ALA A 11 -19.18 8.50 12.46
C ALA A 11 -19.29 8.04 13.92
N GLU A 12 -20.50 7.74 14.39
CA GLU A 12 -20.73 7.32 15.77
C GLU A 12 -19.81 6.14 16.16
N GLY A 13 -18.92 6.38 17.12
CA GLY A 13 -17.97 5.37 17.59
C GLY A 13 -16.82 5.07 16.63
N ILE A 14 -16.58 5.90 15.60
CA ILE A 14 -15.50 5.71 14.62
C ILE A 14 -14.64 6.96 14.55
N PHE A 15 -13.36 6.80 14.86
CA PHE A 15 -12.41 7.89 14.99
C PHE A 15 -11.24 7.73 14.03
N GLU A 16 -10.91 8.79 13.30
CA GLU A 16 -9.64 8.91 12.58
C GLU A 16 -8.56 9.37 13.57
N LEU A 17 -7.43 8.67 13.58
CA LEU A 17 -6.19 9.03 14.24
C LEU A 17 -5.09 9.15 13.18
N ARG A 18 -4.30 10.21 13.23
CA ARG A 18 -3.19 10.42 12.29
C ARG A 18 -1.87 10.15 12.98
N LEU A 19 -1.09 9.21 12.47
CA LEU A 19 0.19 8.80 13.02
C LEU A 19 1.35 9.35 12.18
N PRO A 20 2.44 9.82 12.81
CA PRO A 20 3.57 10.39 12.09
C PRO A 20 4.39 9.32 11.37
N ILE A 21 4.83 9.66 10.16
CA ILE A 21 5.69 8.83 9.31
C ILE A 21 6.81 9.70 8.71
N PRO A 22 8.01 9.14 8.45
CA PRO A 22 9.15 9.88 7.89
C PRO A 22 9.08 10.00 6.36
N PHE A 23 7.87 9.98 5.78
CA PHE A 23 7.62 10.02 4.33
C PHE A 23 6.95 11.35 3.92
N GLU A 24 6.76 11.58 2.61
CA GLU A 24 6.43 12.90 2.02
C GLU A 24 5.14 13.54 2.59
N ASP A 25 4.10 12.75 2.90
CA ASP A 25 2.85 13.22 3.51
C ASP A 25 2.94 13.42 5.04
N GLY A 26 4.01 12.92 5.66
CA GLY A 26 4.31 13.04 7.09
C GLY A 26 3.32 12.32 8.03
N LEU A 27 2.18 11.84 7.52
CA LEU A 27 1.11 11.23 8.30
C LEU A 27 0.47 10.03 7.56
N VAL A 28 0.07 9.02 8.33
CA VAL A 28 -0.83 7.93 7.92
C VAL A 28 -2.08 7.94 8.81
N ASN A 29 -3.25 7.75 8.22
CA ASN A 29 -4.54 7.71 8.90
C ASN A 29 -4.83 6.26 9.31
N VAL A 30 -5.08 6.05 10.59
CA VAL A 30 -5.61 4.80 11.15
C VAL A 30 -6.98 5.04 11.75
N PHE A 31 -7.80 4.00 11.88
CA PHE A 31 -9.19 4.16 12.33
C PHE A 31 -9.52 3.29 13.53
N LEU A 32 -10.09 3.91 14.56
CA LEU A 32 -10.53 3.25 15.79
C LEU A 32 -12.05 3.07 15.76
N PHE A 33 -12.51 1.86 16.03
CA PHE A 33 -13.93 1.49 16.09
C PHE A 33 -14.27 1.07 17.52
N VAL A 34 -15.05 1.89 18.21
CA VAL A 34 -15.37 1.73 19.64
C VAL A 34 -16.67 0.97 19.82
N ASP A 35 -16.67 -0.04 20.69
CA ASP A 35 -17.89 -0.67 21.19
C ASP A 35 -17.73 -1.05 22.67
N GLY A 36 -18.35 -0.26 23.55
CA GLY A 36 -18.22 -0.46 25.00
C GLY A 36 -16.78 -0.15 25.46
N ASP A 37 -16.12 -1.12 26.10
CA ASP A 37 -14.72 -1.02 26.52
C ASP A 37 -13.74 -1.76 25.59
N GLU A 38 -14.23 -2.19 24.41
CA GLU A 38 -13.44 -2.79 23.34
C GLU A 38 -13.26 -1.83 22.17
N VAL A 39 -12.08 -1.85 21.58
CA VAL A 39 -11.76 -1.05 20.39
C VAL A 39 -11.14 -1.94 19.32
N ASP A 40 -11.64 -1.86 18.09
CA ASP A 40 -10.98 -2.44 16.93
C ASP A 40 -10.17 -1.34 16.22
N LEU A 41 -9.04 -1.72 15.62
CA LEU A 41 -8.12 -0.82 14.95
C LEU A 41 -7.95 -1.25 13.48
N LEU A 42 -8.04 -0.29 12.56
CA LEU A 42 -7.69 -0.46 11.15
C LEU A 42 -6.36 0.26 10.88
N ASP A 43 -5.35 -0.51 10.48
CA ASP A 43 -3.94 -0.13 10.34
C ASP A 43 -3.30 0.38 11.65
N CYS A 44 -1.98 0.24 11.77
CA CYS A 44 -1.29 0.50 13.04
C CYS A 44 -0.04 1.38 12.96
N GLY A 45 0.23 2.02 11.83
CA GLY A 45 1.41 2.86 11.71
C GLY A 45 2.71 2.04 11.64
N MET A 46 3.82 2.77 11.68
CA MET A 46 5.16 2.20 11.84
C MET A 46 5.41 1.74 13.27
N ASN A 47 6.36 0.82 13.46
CA ASN A 47 6.87 0.46 14.79
C ASN A 47 7.75 1.61 15.34
N SER A 48 7.10 2.68 15.80
CA SER A 48 7.75 3.84 16.42
C SER A 48 7.13 4.09 17.80
N GLY A 49 7.93 4.63 18.73
CA GLY A 49 7.44 4.98 20.06
C GLY A 49 6.32 6.02 20.02
N GLU A 50 6.39 6.97 19.08
CA GLU A 50 5.38 8.02 18.91
C GLU A 50 4.04 7.45 18.39
N SER A 51 4.08 6.57 17.39
CA SER A 51 2.87 5.90 16.87
C SER A 51 2.19 5.06 17.95
N LEU A 52 2.98 4.27 18.69
CA LEU A 52 2.47 3.44 19.79
C LEU A 52 1.87 4.30 20.91
N GLU A 53 2.53 5.38 21.32
CA GLU A 53 2.01 6.29 22.36
C GLU A 53 0.69 6.93 21.93
N LEU A 54 0.57 7.36 20.67
CA LEU A 54 -0.67 7.92 20.12
C LEU A 54 -1.81 6.90 20.08
N ILE A 55 -1.53 5.65 19.67
CA ILE A 55 -2.53 4.57 19.67
C ILE A 55 -2.99 4.27 21.11
N HIS A 56 -2.06 4.08 22.05
CA HIS A 56 -2.39 3.75 23.43
C HIS A 56 -3.11 4.89 24.16
N SER A 57 -2.69 6.14 23.96
CA SER A 57 -3.37 7.30 24.55
C SER A 57 -4.76 7.51 23.95
N SER A 58 -4.95 7.23 22.66
CA SER A 58 -6.27 7.26 22.00
C SER A 58 -7.19 6.17 22.53
N LEU A 59 -6.68 4.95 22.69
CA LEU A 59 -7.43 3.85 23.31
C LEU A 59 -7.93 4.24 24.71
N ALA A 60 -7.01 4.76 25.55
CA ALA A 60 -7.35 5.20 26.91
C ALA A 60 -8.33 6.38 26.93
N PHE A 61 -8.16 7.36 26.04
CA PHE A 61 -9.05 8.51 25.91
C PHE A 61 -10.47 8.10 25.53
N LEU A 62 -10.62 7.10 24.66
CA LEU A 62 -11.90 6.53 24.24
C LEU A 62 -12.52 5.59 25.29
N GLY A 63 -11.86 5.39 26.44
CA GLY A 63 -12.34 4.49 27.50
C GLY A 63 -12.15 3.00 27.18
N GLY A 64 -11.44 2.68 26.10
CA GLY A 64 -11.12 1.31 25.73
C GLY A 64 -10.10 0.70 26.70
N LYS A 65 -10.37 -0.53 27.12
CA LYS A 65 -9.45 -1.30 27.99
C LYS A 65 -8.52 -2.21 27.21
N ARG A 66 -8.92 -2.58 26.00
CA ARG A 66 -8.13 -3.45 25.11
C ARG A 66 -8.41 -3.17 23.64
N LEU A 67 -7.41 -3.44 22.82
CA LEU A 67 -7.63 -3.65 21.39
C LEU A 67 -8.16 -5.08 21.20
N ARG A 68 -9.31 -5.22 20.53
CA ARG A 68 -9.92 -6.52 20.25
C ARG A 68 -9.46 -7.08 18.92
N ARG A 69 -9.59 -6.30 17.84
CA ARG A 69 -9.10 -6.66 16.50
C ARG A 69 -8.13 -5.61 15.99
N LEU A 70 -7.11 -6.08 15.29
CA LEU A 70 -6.25 -5.27 14.43
C LEU A 70 -6.44 -5.79 13.01
N VAL A 71 -7.14 -5.01 12.17
CA VAL A 71 -7.26 -5.29 10.74
C VAL A 71 -6.21 -4.46 10.04
N VAL A 72 -5.37 -5.09 9.20
CA VAL A 72 -4.35 -4.38 8.44
C VAL A 72 -4.69 -4.48 6.95
N THR A 73 -4.68 -3.34 6.28
CA THR A 73 -5.00 -3.22 4.84
C THR A 73 -3.97 -3.94 3.98
N HIS A 74 -2.69 -3.78 4.29
CA HIS A 74 -1.56 -4.42 3.62
C HIS A 74 -0.27 -4.26 4.43
N ILE A 75 0.82 -4.91 4.01
CA ILE A 75 2.03 -5.04 4.85
C ILE A 75 3.01 -3.87 4.77
N HIS A 76 2.69 -2.76 4.11
CA HIS A 76 3.65 -1.65 4.09
C HIS A 76 3.92 -1.12 5.51
N PRO A 77 5.15 -0.65 5.78
CA PRO A 77 5.61 -0.39 7.14
C PRO A 77 4.73 0.59 7.94
N ASP A 78 4.09 1.54 7.28
CA ASP A 78 3.19 2.52 7.85
C ASP A 78 1.76 2.04 8.10
N HIS A 79 1.42 0.80 7.71
CA HIS A 79 0.12 0.18 7.99
C HIS A 79 0.25 -1.01 8.92
N TYR A 80 1.34 -1.76 8.76
CA TYR A 80 1.59 -3.03 9.44
C TYR A 80 2.70 -2.94 10.49
N GLY A 81 3.48 -1.85 10.51
CA GLY A 81 4.73 -1.79 11.25
C GLY A 81 4.59 -2.13 12.72
N ALA A 82 3.57 -1.63 13.40
CA ALA A 82 3.36 -1.92 14.83
C ALA A 82 2.61 -3.24 15.11
N ALA A 83 2.28 -4.05 14.09
CA ALA A 83 1.39 -5.21 14.25
C ALA A 83 1.88 -6.20 15.31
N GLY A 84 3.18 -6.53 15.32
CA GLY A 84 3.77 -7.45 16.29
C GLY A 84 3.92 -6.91 17.71
N ILE A 85 3.71 -5.61 17.91
CA ILE A 85 3.63 -5.01 19.26
C ILE A 85 2.19 -5.03 19.78
N LEU A 86 1.22 -4.84 18.89
CA LEU A 86 -0.19 -4.69 19.25
C LEU A 86 -0.97 -6.00 19.22
N ALA A 87 -0.52 -6.99 18.44
CA ALA A 87 -1.15 -8.29 18.32
C ALA A 87 -0.59 -9.32 19.32
N GLY A 88 -1.39 -10.33 19.66
CA GLY A 88 -0.98 -11.45 20.50
C GLY A 88 -1.98 -11.79 21.60
N PRO A 89 -1.66 -12.74 22.50
CA PRO A 89 -2.60 -13.25 23.51
C PRO A 89 -3.18 -12.18 24.45
N ASP A 90 -2.37 -11.18 24.79
CA ASP A 90 -2.77 -10.03 25.62
C ASP A 90 -3.08 -8.77 24.78
N GLY A 91 -3.04 -8.90 23.45
CA GLY A 91 -3.25 -7.85 22.47
C GLY A 91 -4.47 -8.12 21.59
N ALA A 92 -4.43 -7.58 20.37
CA ALA A 92 -5.49 -7.76 19.39
C ALA A 92 -5.33 -9.05 18.58
N ASP A 93 -6.45 -9.61 18.11
CA ASP A 93 -6.44 -10.58 17.03
C ASP A 93 -6.07 -9.87 15.72
N LEU A 94 -4.95 -10.26 15.10
CA LEU A 94 -4.50 -9.70 13.82
C LEU A 94 -5.24 -10.37 12.65
N TYR A 95 -5.86 -9.53 11.81
CA TYR A 95 -6.50 -9.90 10.56
C TYR A 95 -5.66 -9.36 9.41
N LEU A 96 -5.25 -10.25 8.52
CA LEU A 96 -4.42 -9.91 7.36
C LEU A 96 -4.86 -10.73 6.15
N HIS A 97 -4.86 -10.13 4.96
CA HIS A 97 -5.18 -10.87 3.74
C HIS A 97 -4.17 -12.00 3.48
N ARG A 98 -4.64 -13.19 3.10
CA ARG A 98 -3.78 -14.37 2.94
C ARG A 98 -2.65 -14.21 1.94
N LEU A 99 -2.80 -13.32 0.94
CA LEU A 99 -1.75 -13.04 -0.05
C LEU A 99 -0.62 -12.16 0.49
N GLU A 100 -0.84 -11.46 1.60
CA GLU A 100 0.19 -10.69 2.29
C GLU A 100 1.04 -11.56 3.22
N VAL A 101 0.44 -12.57 3.86
CA VAL A 101 1.09 -13.46 4.84
C VAL A 101 2.42 -14.06 4.34
N PRO A 102 2.51 -14.70 3.16
CA PRO A 102 3.77 -15.29 2.70
C PRO A 102 4.85 -14.26 2.37
N LEU A 103 4.50 -12.97 2.27
CA LEU A 103 5.44 -11.89 1.99
C LEU A 103 6.12 -11.38 3.26
N VAL A 104 5.49 -11.52 4.44
CA VAL A 104 5.98 -10.94 5.71
C VAL A 104 7.36 -11.48 6.10
N ASN A 105 7.50 -12.81 6.22
CA ASN A 105 8.76 -13.44 6.64
C ASN A 105 9.94 -13.08 5.72
N PRO A 106 9.87 -13.28 4.38
CA PRO A 106 10.98 -12.92 3.49
C PRO A 106 11.18 -11.40 3.35
N ARG A 107 10.23 -10.55 3.76
CA ARG A 107 10.36 -9.09 3.67
C ARG A 107 10.96 -8.47 4.93
N TYR A 108 10.66 -9.02 6.11
CA TYR A 108 10.97 -8.40 7.40
C TYR A 108 11.81 -9.25 8.36
N VAL A 109 11.89 -10.57 8.17
CA VAL A 109 12.62 -11.48 9.06
C VAL A 109 13.83 -12.09 8.34
N GLU A 110 13.60 -12.87 7.28
CA GLU A 110 14.64 -13.57 6.51
C GLU A 110 14.94 -12.86 5.18
N LEU A 111 15.26 -11.56 5.27
CA LEU A 111 15.26 -10.69 4.10
C LEU A 111 16.44 -10.86 3.12
N GLU A 112 17.45 -11.67 3.45
CA GLU A 112 18.65 -11.84 2.63
C GLU A 112 18.34 -12.35 1.22
N HIS A 113 17.42 -13.31 1.12
CA HIS A 113 16.97 -13.84 -0.18
C HIS A 113 16.29 -12.75 -1.01
N LEU A 114 15.43 -11.94 -0.38
CA LEU A 114 14.74 -10.84 -1.06
C LEU A 114 15.73 -9.76 -1.50
N VAL A 115 16.75 -9.44 -0.70
CA VAL A 115 17.79 -8.46 -1.09
C VAL A 115 18.53 -8.93 -2.34
N LEU A 116 18.94 -10.20 -2.39
CA LEU A 116 19.60 -10.77 -3.57
C LEU A 116 18.68 -10.83 -4.79
N GLU A 117 17.42 -11.18 -4.60
CA GLU A 117 16.41 -11.20 -5.66
C GLU A 117 16.16 -9.80 -6.22
N VAL A 118 15.99 -8.80 -5.36
CA VAL A 118 15.85 -7.39 -5.73
C VAL A 118 17.10 -6.89 -6.45
N LEU A 119 18.30 -7.20 -5.95
CA LEU A 119 19.56 -6.83 -6.63
C LEU A 119 19.58 -7.38 -8.06
N LYS A 120 19.31 -8.67 -8.23
CA LYS A 120 19.24 -9.30 -9.56
C LYS A 120 18.17 -8.63 -10.43
N TYR A 121 17.00 -8.36 -9.87
CA TYR A 121 15.90 -7.72 -10.57
C TYR A 121 16.26 -6.31 -11.05
N LEU A 122 16.92 -5.51 -10.22
CA LEU A 122 17.39 -4.17 -10.57
C LEU A 122 18.44 -4.23 -11.70
N LEU A 123 19.42 -5.13 -11.58
CA LEU A 123 20.50 -5.29 -12.58
C LEU A 123 19.94 -5.67 -13.95
N VAL A 124 19.07 -6.68 -14.05
CA VAL A 124 18.51 -7.09 -15.35
C VAL A 124 17.62 -6.01 -15.96
N ASN A 125 16.99 -5.15 -15.14
CA ASN A 125 16.23 -4.00 -15.63
C ASN A 125 17.09 -2.77 -15.94
N GLY A 126 18.42 -2.91 -15.90
CA GLY A 126 19.39 -1.93 -16.37
C GLY A 126 19.81 -0.85 -15.36
N VAL A 127 19.55 -1.08 -14.06
CA VAL A 127 20.06 -0.20 -13.01
C VAL A 127 21.58 -0.37 -12.89
N PRO A 128 22.38 0.72 -12.79
CA PRO A 128 23.82 0.63 -12.58
C PRO A 128 24.17 -0.18 -11.32
N PRO A 129 25.22 -1.03 -11.33
CA PRO A 129 25.54 -1.90 -10.20
C PRO A 129 25.69 -1.19 -8.86
N GLU A 130 26.30 -0.01 -8.85
CA GLU A 130 26.49 0.81 -7.66
C GLU A 130 25.17 1.34 -7.09
N GLU A 131 24.19 1.69 -7.93
CA GLU A 131 22.86 2.10 -7.48
C GLU A 131 22.05 0.87 -7.04
N ALA A 132 22.17 -0.25 -7.76
CA ALA A 132 21.44 -1.48 -7.48
C ALA A 132 21.81 -2.07 -6.10
N ASP A 133 23.09 -2.03 -5.72
CA ASP A 133 23.56 -2.46 -4.40
C ASP A 133 22.91 -1.65 -3.28
N VAL A 134 22.96 -0.31 -3.36
CA VAL A 134 22.35 0.57 -2.35
C VAL A 134 20.83 0.37 -2.28
N LEU A 135 20.16 0.29 -3.44
CA LEU A 135 18.71 0.12 -3.52
C LEU A 135 18.24 -1.21 -2.94
N SER A 136 18.94 -2.30 -3.24
CA SER A 136 18.60 -3.62 -2.69
C SER A 136 18.73 -3.65 -1.16
N ASN A 137 19.71 -2.95 -0.60
CA ASN A 137 19.94 -2.88 0.84
C ASN A 137 18.94 -2.00 1.60
N SER A 138 18.21 -1.10 0.93
CA SER A 138 17.22 -0.22 1.59
C SER A 138 16.10 -0.98 2.33
N GLN A 139 15.84 -2.23 1.94
CA GLN A 139 14.89 -3.11 2.63
C GLN A 139 15.26 -3.35 4.10
N ARG A 140 16.57 -3.34 4.42
CA ARG A 140 17.09 -3.53 5.79
C ARG A 140 16.66 -2.42 6.73
N ALA A 141 16.64 -1.18 6.25
CA ALA A 141 16.23 -0.05 7.06
C ALA A 141 14.72 -0.12 7.37
N LEU A 142 13.91 -0.49 6.36
CA LEU A 142 12.47 -0.65 6.54
C LEU A 142 12.11 -1.80 7.47
N SER A 143 12.92 -2.87 7.56
CA SER A 143 12.65 -3.95 8.51
C SER A 143 12.86 -3.54 9.97
N GLN A 144 13.66 -2.50 10.26
CA GLN A 144 13.86 -2.03 11.64
C GLN A 144 12.64 -1.29 12.22
N VAL A 145 11.73 -0.85 11.35
CA VAL A 145 10.52 -0.11 11.71
C VAL A 145 9.26 -0.96 11.56
N VAL A 146 9.43 -2.29 11.49
CA VAL A 146 8.35 -3.27 11.43
C VAL A 146 8.58 -4.35 12.48
N ALA A 147 7.61 -4.56 13.36
CA ALA A 147 7.48 -5.72 14.22
C ALA A 147 6.50 -6.70 13.56
N PRO A 148 6.96 -7.79 12.93
CA PRO A 148 6.06 -8.74 12.28
C PRO A 148 5.30 -9.59 13.29
N ALA A 149 4.07 -9.97 12.95
CA ALA A 149 3.26 -10.96 13.66
C ALA A 149 2.55 -11.91 12.69
N GLU A 150 2.33 -13.13 13.13
CA GLU A 150 1.45 -14.07 12.43
C GLU A 150 -0.01 -13.64 12.62
N PRO A 151 -0.84 -13.63 11.56
CA PRO A 151 -2.24 -13.29 11.70
C PRO A 151 -3.00 -14.39 12.44
N ALA A 152 -3.88 -13.99 13.36
CA ALA A 152 -4.84 -14.89 13.98
C ALA A 152 -5.94 -15.30 12.98
N VAL A 153 -6.25 -14.41 12.03
CA VAL A 153 -7.26 -14.62 10.98
C VAL A 153 -6.71 -14.19 9.64
N GLN A 154 -6.81 -15.08 8.64
CA GLN A 154 -6.50 -14.74 7.25
C GLN A 154 -7.77 -14.35 6.50
N LEU A 155 -7.70 -13.24 5.77
CA LEU A 155 -8.78 -12.71 4.94
C LEU A 155 -8.62 -13.15 3.47
N ASP A 156 -9.74 -13.29 2.77
CA ASP A 156 -9.84 -13.70 1.36
C ASP A 156 -10.27 -12.56 0.44
N GLY A 157 -10.99 -11.58 0.98
CA GLY A 157 -11.79 -10.64 0.19
C GLY A 157 -13.16 -11.22 -0.14
N ALA A 158 -14.18 -10.36 -0.02
CA ALA A 158 -15.62 -10.61 -0.16
C ALA A 158 -16.37 -11.07 1.10
N GLU A 159 -15.68 -11.42 2.18
CA GLU A 159 -16.30 -11.60 3.51
C GLU A 159 -16.80 -10.29 4.13
N THR A 160 -17.50 -10.42 5.25
CA THR A 160 -18.00 -9.30 6.03
C THR A 160 -17.49 -9.41 7.45
N LEU A 161 -16.93 -8.32 7.95
CA LEU A 161 -16.43 -8.16 9.30
C LEU A 161 -17.33 -7.19 10.07
N THR A 162 -17.33 -7.32 11.39
CA THR A 162 -17.91 -6.31 12.27
C THR A 162 -16.79 -5.67 13.07
N MET A 163 -16.56 -4.37 12.84
CA MET A 163 -15.62 -3.57 13.63
C MET A 163 -16.38 -2.52 14.44
N GLY A 164 -16.17 -2.50 15.76
CA GLY A 164 -17.07 -1.81 16.68
C GLY A 164 -18.52 -2.30 16.46
N ARG A 165 -19.41 -1.38 16.06
CA ARG A 165 -20.81 -1.69 15.67
C ARG A 165 -21.06 -1.62 14.16
N MET A 166 -20.01 -1.42 13.36
CA MET A 166 -20.12 -1.25 11.92
C MET A 166 -19.89 -2.58 11.20
N GLU A 167 -20.85 -2.94 10.35
CA GLU A 167 -20.68 -4.03 9.39
C GLU A 167 -19.91 -3.52 8.16
N LEU A 168 -18.82 -4.22 7.83
CA LEU A 168 -17.85 -3.85 6.82
C LEU A 168 -17.61 -5.02 5.87
N ARG A 169 -17.90 -4.82 4.60
CA ARG A 169 -17.50 -5.73 3.52
C ARG A 169 -16.02 -5.56 3.25
N VAL A 170 -15.28 -6.67 3.27
CA VAL A 170 -13.87 -6.72 2.87
C VAL A 170 -13.80 -6.80 1.35
N GLU A 171 -13.08 -5.89 0.73
CA GLU A 171 -12.83 -5.86 -0.71
C GLU A 171 -11.35 -6.10 -0.97
N TRP A 172 -11.02 -7.25 -1.56
CA TRP A 172 -9.67 -7.48 -2.07
C TRP A 172 -9.42 -6.53 -3.24
N THR A 173 -8.37 -5.73 -3.16
CA THR A 173 -8.06 -4.60 -4.04
C THR A 173 -6.57 -4.61 -4.40
N PRO A 174 -6.11 -5.64 -5.14
CA PRO A 174 -4.71 -5.79 -5.49
C PRO A 174 -4.22 -4.67 -6.42
N GLY A 175 -2.90 -4.59 -6.54
CA GLY A 175 -2.20 -3.65 -7.41
C GLY A 175 -1.16 -2.83 -6.66
N HIS A 176 -1.57 -2.14 -5.59
CA HIS A 176 -0.63 -1.47 -4.69
C HIS A 176 0.19 -2.48 -3.86
N SER A 177 -0.49 -3.50 -3.35
CA SER A 177 0.10 -4.68 -2.71
C SER A 177 -0.72 -5.92 -3.08
N PRO A 178 -0.14 -7.14 -3.15
CA PRO A 178 -0.87 -8.32 -3.66
C PRO A 178 -2.14 -8.68 -2.90
N GLY A 179 -2.18 -8.44 -1.60
CA GLY A 179 -3.33 -8.70 -0.75
C GLY A 179 -3.95 -7.44 -0.16
N HIS A 180 -3.75 -6.28 -0.77
CA HIS A 180 -4.36 -5.04 -0.27
C HIS A 180 -5.89 -5.18 -0.16
N ILE A 181 -6.47 -4.70 0.94
CA ILE A 181 -7.92 -4.68 1.15
C ILE A 181 -8.45 -3.26 1.39
N CYS A 182 -9.66 -3.00 0.92
CA CYS A 182 -10.50 -1.88 1.33
C CYS A 182 -11.66 -2.41 2.17
N LEU A 183 -12.23 -1.58 3.05
CA LEU A 183 -13.41 -1.93 3.84
C LEU A 183 -14.56 -0.98 3.50
N TYR A 184 -15.74 -1.53 3.18
CA TYR A 184 -16.91 -0.74 2.79
C TYR A 184 -18.13 -1.05 3.67
N SER A 185 -18.78 0.00 4.16
CA SER A 185 -20.06 -0.11 4.87
C SER A 185 -21.20 0.38 3.98
N ALA A 186 -22.03 -0.55 3.51
CA ALA A 186 -23.22 -0.22 2.70
C ALA A 186 -24.23 0.65 3.46
N THR A 187 -24.36 0.45 4.78
CA THR A 187 -25.31 1.18 5.63
C THR A 187 -24.92 2.65 5.80
N SER A 188 -23.63 2.94 6.01
CA SER A 188 -23.15 4.30 6.28
C SER A 188 -22.59 5.01 5.04
N GLY A 189 -22.34 4.25 3.97
CA GLY A 189 -21.67 4.71 2.76
C GLY A 189 -20.19 5.06 2.96
N LEU A 190 -19.55 4.59 4.05
CA LEU A 190 -18.14 4.82 4.30
C LEU A 190 -17.28 3.79 3.56
N LEU A 191 -16.22 4.26 2.90
CA LEU A 191 -15.19 3.43 2.28
C LEU A 191 -13.84 3.75 2.91
N PHE A 192 -13.29 2.81 3.67
CA PHE A 192 -11.89 2.84 4.13
C PHE A 192 -11.02 2.29 3.01
N ALA A 193 -10.35 3.19 2.30
CA ALA A 193 -9.72 2.89 1.01
C ALA A 193 -8.25 2.47 1.10
N GLY A 194 -7.65 2.51 2.30
CA GLY A 194 -6.21 2.30 2.46
C GLY A 194 -5.42 3.17 1.48
N ASP A 195 -4.48 2.53 0.80
CA ASP A 195 -3.67 3.13 -0.27
C ASP A 195 -4.26 2.94 -1.67
N HIS A 196 -5.46 2.35 -1.79
CA HIS A 196 -6.07 2.13 -3.10
C HIS A 196 -6.62 3.41 -3.72
N MET A 197 -7.19 4.32 -2.92
CA MET A 197 -7.80 5.56 -3.41
C MET A 197 -7.46 6.75 -2.52
N LEU A 198 -6.38 7.45 -2.88
CA LEU A 198 -5.90 8.67 -2.21
C LEU A 198 -6.47 9.94 -2.89
N PRO A 199 -6.68 11.06 -2.17
CA PRO A 199 -7.36 12.24 -2.70
C PRO A 199 -6.53 13.03 -3.71
N GLU A 200 -5.26 13.27 -3.41
CA GLU A 200 -4.37 14.13 -4.21
C GLU A 200 -3.37 13.29 -5.01
N LEU A 201 -2.62 12.43 -4.32
CA LEU A 201 -1.55 11.61 -4.90
C LEU A 201 -2.07 10.33 -5.57
N SER A 202 -1.38 9.89 -6.61
CA SER A 202 -1.51 8.49 -7.07
C SER A 202 -0.70 7.62 -6.12
N PRO A 203 -1.26 6.53 -5.58
CA PRO A 203 -0.44 5.55 -4.86
C PRO A 203 0.60 4.95 -5.81
N ASN A 204 1.71 4.46 -5.25
CA ASN A 204 2.71 3.77 -6.05
C ASN A 204 2.19 2.40 -6.48
N ILE A 205 2.10 2.15 -7.78
CA ILE A 205 1.73 0.85 -8.34
C ILE A 205 2.95 0.25 -8.99
N GLY A 206 3.66 -0.58 -8.23
CA GLY A 206 4.99 -1.07 -8.58
C GLY A 206 5.02 -2.51 -9.05
N LEU A 207 5.77 -2.79 -10.12
CA LEU A 207 6.17 -4.16 -10.47
C LEU A 207 7.53 -4.46 -9.83
N HIS A 208 7.59 -5.50 -9.01
CA HIS A 208 8.79 -5.93 -8.29
C HIS A 208 8.69 -7.43 -7.93
N PRO A 209 9.73 -8.09 -7.38
CA PRO A 209 9.70 -9.54 -7.13
C PRO A 209 8.57 -10.08 -6.23
N GLN A 210 7.93 -9.21 -5.45
CA GLN A 210 6.82 -9.56 -4.56
C GLN A 210 5.50 -8.91 -5.01
N SER A 211 5.43 -8.30 -6.19
CA SER A 211 4.17 -7.79 -6.73
C SER A 211 3.39 -8.92 -7.42
N THR A 212 2.14 -8.65 -7.76
CA THR A 212 1.40 -9.47 -8.72
C THR A 212 1.98 -9.31 -10.13
N PRO A 213 1.62 -10.19 -11.10
CA PRO A 213 2.14 -10.11 -12.46
C PRO A 213 1.69 -8.87 -13.26
N ASP A 214 0.53 -8.31 -12.94
CA ASP A 214 -0.04 -7.16 -13.65
C ASP A 214 -0.73 -6.17 -12.69
N PRO A 215 0.06 -5.51 -11.82
CA PRO A 215 -0.47 -4.72 -10.71
C PRO A 215 -1.24 -3.49 -11.18
N LEU A 216 -0.94 -2.95 -12.38
CA LEU A 216 -1.60 -1.75 -12.88
C LEU A 216 -3.03 -2.02 -13.33
N HIS A 217 -3.29 -3.09 -14.08
CA HIS A 217 -4.66 -3.42 -14.47
C HIS A 217 -5.49 -3.81 -13.25
N GLU A 218 -4.94 -4.64 -12.36
CA GLU A 218 -5.56 -5.01 -11.07
C GLU A 218 -5.97 -3.78 -10.25
N TYR A 219 -5.07 -2.78 -10.16
CA TYR A 219 -5.35 -1.52 -9.48
C TYR A 219 -6.53 -0.77 -10.09
N LEU A 220 -6.50 -0.58 -11.42
CA LEU A 220 -7.52 0.16 -12.17
C LEU A 220 -8.90 -0.53 -12.12
N GLU A 221 -8.93 -1.85 -12.17
CA GLU A 221 -10.16 -2.64 -12.01
C GLU A 221 -10.73 -2.49 -10.59
N GLY A 222 -9.87 -2.54 -9.56
CA GLY A 222 -10.28 -2.31 -8.18
C GLY A 222 -10.88 -0.92 -7.98
N LEU A 223 -10.27 0.11 -8.56
CA LEU A 223 -10.80 1.49 -8.52
C LEU A 223 -12.22 1.57 -9.10
N GLN A 224 -12.44 0.98 -10.28
CA GLN A 224 -13.75 0.97 -10.93
C GLN A 224 -14.79 0.22 -10.10
N ARG A 225 -14.43 -0.93 -9.53
CA ARG A 225 -15.32 -1.72 -8.67
C ARG A 225 -15.74 -0.93 -7.42
N LEU A 226 -14.80 -0.29 -6.74
CA LEU A 226 -15.10 0.50 -5.54
C LEU A 226 -15.96 1.74 -5.85
N ALA A 227 -15.70 2.43 -6.96
CA ALA A 227 -16.52 3.58 -7.37
C ALA A 227 -17.97 3.18 -7.70
N ALA A 228 -18.20 1.95 -8.18
CA ALA A 228 -19.54 1.43 -8.43
C ALA A 228 -20.40 1.29 -7.16
N TYR A 229 -19.79 1.25 -5.97
CA TYR A 229 -20.52 1.28 -4.70
C TYR A 229 -21.08 2.67 -4.36
N ALA A 230 -20.72 3.70 -5.13
CA ALA A 230 -21.10 5.09 -4.89
C ALA A 230 -20.91 5.48 -3.41
N PRO A 231 -19.69 5.31 -2.84
CA PRO A 231 -19.44 5.62 -1.44
C PRO A 231 -19.76 7.09 -1.16
N ARG A 232 -20.42 7.34 -0.04
CA ARG A 232 -20.75 8.68 0.43
C ARG A 232 -19.51 9.44 0.88
N LEU A 233 -18.56 8.75 1.50
CA LEU A 233 -17.31 9.31 2.01
C LEU A 233 -16.20 8.26 1.91
N ILE A 234 -15.07 8.66 1.33
CA ILE A 234 -13.86 7.89 1.19
C ILE A 234 -12.87 8.34 2.27
N LEU A 235 -12.33 7.37 2.97
CA LEU A 235 -11.40 7.50 4.10
C LEU A 235 -10.06 6.88 3.65
N PRO A 236 -9.15 7.70 3.08
CA PRO A 236 -7.86 7.22 2.61
C PRO A 236 -6.89 7.03 3.77
N ALA A 237 -5.85 6.22 3.57
CA ALA A 237 -4.75 6.15 4.53
C ALA A 237 -3.84 7.39 4.48
N HIS A 238 -3.78 8.12 3.37
CA HIS A 238 -3.06 9.40 3.30
C HIS A 238 -3.97 10.54 2.84
N GLY A 239 -3.77 11.72 3.43
CA GLY A 239 -4.53 12.92 3.12
C GLY A 239 -5.83 13.06 3.93
N ARG A 240 -6.85 13.66 3.31
CA ARG A 240 -8.13 13.97 3.95
C ARG A 240 -9.27 13.17 3.34
N PRO A 241 -10.32 12.87 4.13
CA PRO A 241 -11.56 12.32 3.58
C PRO A 241 -12.13 13.15 2.43
N PHE A 242 -12.71 12.47 1.44
CA PHE A 242 -13.29 13.09 0.24
C PHE A 242 -14.52 12.30 -0.25
N THR A 243 -15.32 12.85 -1.17
CA THR A 243 -16.63 12.27 -1.55
C THR A 243 -16.74 11.86 -3.01
N ASP A 244 -15.95 12.44 -3.92
CA ASP A 244 -16.06 12.21 -5.36
C ASP A 244 -15.23 11.00 -5.83
N ALA A 245 -15.70 9.78 -5.53
CA ALA A 245 -15.06 8.55 -5.98
C ALA A 245 -14.99 8.47 -7.52
N ALA A 246 -16.09 8.79 -8.22
CA ALA A 246 -16.17 8.65 -9.67
C ALA A 246 -15.18 9.58 -10.38
N GLY A 247 -15.15 10.86 -10.00
CA GLY A 247 -14.18 11.82 -10.51
C GLY A 247 -12.75 11.41 -10.16
N ARG A 248 -12.50 10.86 -8.96
CA ARG A 248 -11.16 10.38 -8.60
C ARG A 248 -10.69 9.21 -9.44
N VAL A 249 -11.55 8.24 -9.71
CA VAL A 249 -11.23 7.12 -10.62
C VAL A 249 -10.95 7.61 -12.02
N GLU A 250 -11.74 8.54 -12.55
CA GLU A 250 -11.49 9.13 -13.88
C GLU A 250 -10.12 9.83 -13.93
N MET A 251 -9.78 10.62 -12.91
CA MET A 251 -8.48 11.30 -12.81
C MET A 251 -7.32 10.31 -12.77
N LEU A 252 -7.40 9.26 -11.95
CA LEU A 252 -6.35 8.24 -11.83
C LEU A 252 -6.22 7.41 -13.11
N ALA A 253 -7.33 7.00 -13.72
CA ALA A 253 -7.32 6.27 -14.99
C ALA A 253 -6.74 7.13 -16.12
N ALA A 254 -7.11 8.40 -16.21
CA ALA A 254 -6.53 9.34 -17.18
C ALA A 254 -5.04 9.57 -16.93
N HIS A 255 -4.61 9.66 -15.67
CA HIS A 255 -3.22 9.77 -15.28
C HIS A 255 -2.39 8.59 -15.79
N HIS A 256 -2.82 7.34 -15.53
CA HIS A 256 -2.12 6.15 -15.99
C HIS A 256 -2.17 5.98 -17.51
N ARG A 257 -3.30 6.32 -18.17
CA ARG A 257 -3.39 6.32 -19.64
C ARG A 257 -2.36 7.26 -20.27
N LYS A 258 -2.27 8.51 -19.77
CA LYS A 258 -1.28 9.47 -20.23
C LYS A 258 0.15 8.98 -19.98
N ARG A 259 0.39 8.28 -18.87
CA ARG A 259 1.69 7.67 -18.57
C ARG A 259 2.05 6.58 -19.59
N MET A 260 1.11 5.68 -19.90
CA MET A 260 1.28 4.64 -20.91
C MET A 260 1.55 5.22 -22.31
N GLU A 261 0.82 6.28 -22.70
CA GLU A 261 1.08 6.99 -23.97
C GLU A 261 2.52 7.56 -24.03
N ARG A 262 3.01 8.11 -22.92
CA ARG A 262 4.40 8.59 -22.83
C ARG A 262 5.41 7.45 -22.93
N VAL A 263 5.15 6.29 -22.32
CA VAL A 263 6.01 5.10 -22.44
C VAL A 263 6.09 4.65 -23.90
N MET A 264 4.96 4.58 -24.61
CA MET A 264 4.94 4.26 -26.04
C MET A 264 5.76 5.26 -26.86
N GLY A 265 5.66 6.56 -26.54
CA GLY A 265 6.48 7.60 -27.18
C GLY A 265 7.98 7.44 -26.91
N ILE A 266 8.37 7.05 -25.70
CA ILE A 266 9.78 6.79 -25.34
C ILE A 266 10.34 5.59 -26.13
N LEU A 267 9.53 4.55 -26.31
CA LEU A 267 9.90 3.32 -27.03
C LEU A 267 9.73 3.40 -28.56
N SER A 268 9.36 4.55 -29.11
CA SER A 268 9.25 4.72 -30.56
C SER A 268 10.60 4.62 -31.29
N ASN A 269 11.69 4.85 -30.56
CA ASN A 269 13.05 4.95 -31.12
C ASN A 269 13.91 3.70 -30.89
N GLY A 270 13.29 2.59 -30.47
CA GLY A 270 13.95 1.30 -30.33
C GLY A 270 13.74 0.63 -28.98
N GLU A 271 14.68 -0.22 -28.62
CA GLU A 271 14.60 -1.11 -27.46
C GLU A 271 15.33 -0.51 -26.25
N LEU A 272 14.64 -0.42 -25.11
CA LEU A 272 15.16 0.15 -23.86
C LEU A 272 14.96 -0.77 -22.67
N THR A 273 15.80 -0.66 -21.65
CA THR A 273 15.56 -1.29 -20.34
C THR A 273 14.50 -0.52 -19.55
N GLY A 274 13.92 -1.16 -18.54
CA GLY A 274 12.98 -0.47 -17.62
C GLY A 274 13.59 0.75 -16.95
N TRP A 275 14.87 0.69 -16.59
CA TRP A 275 15.62 1.82 -16.04
C TRP A 275 15.71 3.01 -17.00
N GLN A 276 16.05 2.74 -18.26
CA GLN A 276 16.14 3.80 -19.28
C GLN A 276 14.78 4.46 -19.54
N VAL A 277 13.70 3.67 -19.57
CA VAL A 277 12.33 4.19 -19.69
C VAL A 277 11.99 5.06 -18.48
N ALA A 278 12.30 4.61 -17.27
CA ALA A 278 12.00 5.35 -16.04
C ALA A 278 12.71 6.71 -16.00
N LEU A 279 14.01 6.76 -16.28
CA LEU A 279 14.75 8.03 -16.30
C LEU A 279 14.20 9.03 -17.34
N GLN A 280 13.73 8.56 -18.49
CA GLN A 280 13.11 9.43 -19.49
C GLN A 280 11.69 9.88 -19.11
N LEU A 281 10.94 9.04 -18.39
CA LEU A 281 9.56 9.30 -18.03
C LEU A 281 9.42 10.27 -16.84
N TRP A 282 10.27 10.13 -15.83
CA TRP A 282 10.24 10.97 -14.62
C TRP A 282 11.32 12.05 -14.56
N GLY A 283 12.29 12.04 -15.48
CA GLY A 283 13.43 12.97 -15.47
C GLY A 283 14.49 12.61 -14.43
N PRO A 284 15.53 13.44 -14.28
CA PRO A 284 16.56 13.22 -13.27
C PRO A 284 15.97 13.32 -11.85
N ARG A 285 16.43 12.44 -10.97
CA ARG A 285 16.03 12.32 -9.57
C ARG A 285 17.30 12.18 -8.74
N ASP A 286 17.43 12.97 -7.68
CA ASP A 286 18.64 12.95 -6.85
C ASP A 286 18.59 11.85 -5.80
N GLN A 287 17.40 11.57 -5.24
CA GLN A 287 17.22 10.55 -4.23
C GLN A 287 17.07 9.16 -4.84
N LEU A 288 17.91 8.21 -4.40
CA LEU A 288 17.85 6.82 -4.86
C LEU A 288 16.49 6.18 -4.60
N TYR A 289 15.87 6.44 -3.44
CA TYR A 289 14.55 5.88 -3.12
C TYR A 289 13.47 6.30 -4.15
N GLU A 290 13.44 7.57 -4.55
CA GLU A 290 12.53 8.05 -5.60
C GLU A 290 12.80 7.38 -6.95
N LYS A 291 14.07 7.16 -7.31
CA LYS A 291 14.43 6.42 -8.53
C LYS A 291 13.90 4.98 -8.50
N ARG A 292 13.94 4.32 -7.34
CA ARG A 292 13.41 2.96 -7.17
C ARG A 292 11.90 2.93 -7.37
N LEU A 293 11.16 3.84 -6.74
CA LEU A 293 9.71 3.94 -6.92
C LEU A 293 9.35 4.23 -8.38
N ALA A 294 10.09 5.13 -9.04
CA ALA A 294 9.91 5.44 -10.46
C ALA A 294 10.18 4.22 -11.36
N LEU A 295 11.23 3.43 -11.09
CA LEU A 295 11.50 2.21 -11.82
C LEU A 295 10.36 1.20 -11.66
N GLN A 296 9.93 0.93 -10.43
CA GLN A 296 8.86 -0.03 -10.14
C GLN A 296 7.55 0.38 -10.84
N GLU A 297 7.19 1.66 -10.76
CA GLU A 297 6.01 2.21 -11.45
C GLU A 297 6.18 2.11 -12.98
N GLY A 298 7.37 2.41 -13.52
CA GLY A 298 7.67 2.28 -14.94
C GLY A 298 7.53 0.86 -15.45
N LEU A 299 8.02 -0.11 -14.69
CA LEU A 299 7.89 -1.52 -15.00
C LEU A 299 6.42 -1.98 -14.97
N ALA A 300 5.59 -1.47 -14.06
CA ALA A 300 4.16 -1.77 -14.06
C ALA A 300 3.47 -1.28 -15.34
N HIS A 301 3.78 -0.07 -15.81
CA HIS A 301 3.24 0.46 -17.07
C HIS A 301 3.73 -0.31 -18.30
N LEU A 302 5.01 -0.69 -18.33
CA LEU A 302 5.58 -1.52 -19.40
C LEU A 302 4.92 -2.90 -19.46
N GLN A 303 4.70 -3.51 -18.29
CA GLN A 303 4.05 -4.81 -18.16
C GLN A 303 2.59 -4.76 -18.60
N ALA A 304 1.83 -3.74 -18.18
CA ALA A 304 0.46 -3.52 -18.63
C ALA A 304 0.38 -3.39 -20.16
N LEU A 305 1.21 -2.54 -20.76
CA LEU A 305 1.27 -2.38 -22.21
C LEU A 305 1.66 -3.67 -22.96
N ALA A 306 2.51 -4.52 -22.36
CA ALA A 306 2.84 -5.82 -22.93
C ALA A 306 1.67 -6.82 -22.83
N VAL A 307 0.91 -6.81 -21.73
CA VAL A 307 -0.33 -7.59 -21.59
C VAL A 307 -1.38 -7.15 -22.61
N GLU A 308 -1.47 -5.84 -22.89
CA GLU A 308 -2.30 -5.29 -23.97
C GLU A 308 -1.79 -5.60 -25.39
N GLY A 309 -0.64 -6.26 -25.54
CA GLY A 309 -0.05 -6.62 -26.82
C GLY A 309 0.57 -5.44 -27.59
N LYS A 310 0.81 -4.30 -26.92
CA LYS A 310 1.42 -3.10 -27.52
C LYS A 310 2.94 -3.09 -27.43
N LEU A 311 3.51 -3.80 -26.44
CA LEU A 311 4.93 -3.96 -26.25
C LEU A 311 5.33 -5.44 -26.22
N GLU A 312 6.57 -5.72 -26.59
CA GLU A 312 7.22 -7.01 -26.41
C GLU A 312 8.30 -6.91 -25.32
N LYS A 313 8.31 -7.90 -24.42
CA LYS A 313 9.30 -8.06 -23.35
C LYS A 313 10.37 -9.08 -23.77
N LEU A 314 11.58 -8.59 -24.02
CA LEU A 314 12.73 -9.41 -24.43
C LEU A 314 13.57 -9.73 -23.19
N VAL A 315 13.81 -11.02 -22.95
CA VAL A 315 14.46 -11.50 -21.72
C VAL A 315 15.69 -12.35 -22.06
N THR A 316 16.83 -11.99 -21.49
CA THR A 316 18.04 -12.81 -21.42
C THR A 316 18.46 -13.00 -19.96
N PRO A 317 19.43 -13.88 -19.65
CA PRO A 317 19.96 -13.98 -18.29
C PRO A 317 20.55 -12.67 -17.74
N GLU A 318 21.02 -11.78 -18.62
CA GLU A 318 21.70 -10.53 -18.29
C GLU A 318 20.80 -9.28 -18.36
N SER A 319 19.67 -9.33 -19.09
CA SER A 319 18.85 -8.13 -19.32
C SER A 319 17.38 -8.41 -19.62
N VAL A 320 16.53 -7.48 -19.21
CA VAL A 320 15.13 -7.32 -19.60
C VAL A 320 14.98 -6.01 -20.35
N ARG A 321 14.56 -6.09 -21.61
CA ARG A 321 14.38 -4.93 -22.50
C ARG A 321 12.99 -4.96 -23.13
N TRP A 322 12.53 -3.79 -23.54
CA TRP A 322 11.17 -3.56 -24.02
C TRP A 322 11.22 -2.85 -25.35
N ARG A 323 10.33 -3.22 -26.28
CA ARG A 323 10.15 -2.55 -27.56
C ARG A 323 8.67 -2.51 -27.96
N SER A 324 8.30 -1.55 -28.80
CA SER A 324 6.96 -1.51 -29.41
C SER A 324 6.77 -2.65 -30.41
N VAL A 325 5.54 -3.16 -30.48
CA VAL A 325 5.09 -4.16 -31.48
C VAL A 325 4.68 -3.46 -32.78
#